data_AF-A0A7V0NEE9-F1
#
_entry.id   AF-A0A7V0NEE9-F1
#
_cell.length_a   1.000
_cell.length_b   1.000
_cell.length_c   1.000
_cell.angle_alpha   90.00
_cell.angle_beta   90.00
_cell.angle_gamma   90.00
#
_symmetry.space_group_name_H-M   'P 1'
#
loop_
_entity.id
_entity.type
_entity.pdbx_description
1 polymer ?
#
loop_
_entity_poly.entity_id
_entity_poly.type
_entity_poly.pdbx_seq_one_letter_code
_entity_poly.pdbx_strand_id
1 'polypeptide(L)'
;MIEHAFILCHGPIIQLKHLPKEVIEAVKRPVQIPTEKELSLEALELKAIKTALQKHRGHRGRAAQELGIDKSTLWRKMKRYGLL
;
A
#
# COMPACT_ATOMS: atom_id res chain seq x y z
N MET A 1 -14.26 11.69 -20.37
CA MET A 1 -15.19 12.75 -20.82
C MET A 1 -15.27 13.79 -19.71
N ILE A 2 -14.83 15.01 -20.02
CA ILE A 2 -14.39 16.11 -19.12
C ILE A 2 -15.55 17.08 -18.83
N GLU A 3 -16.80 16.60 -18.80
CA GLU A 3 -17.96 17.48 -18.98
C GLU A 3 -18.57 18.06 -17.68
N HIS A 4 -18.05 17.71 -16.49
CA HIS A 4 -18.56 18.23 -15.22
C HIS A 4 -17.61 19.18 -14.48
N ALA A 5 -16.56 19.68 -15.14
CA ALA A 5 -15.56 20.56 -14.51
C ALA A 5 -15.81 22.06 -14.71
N PHE A 6 -16.93 22.48 -15.32
CA PHE A 6 -17.09 23.87 -15.79
C PHE A 6 -18.08 24.74 -15.00
N ILE A 7 -18.85 24.18 -14.06
CA ILE A 7 -19.92 24.93 -13.38
C ILE A 7 -19.61 25.01 -11.89
N LEU A 8 -18.84 26.05 -11.48
CA LEU A 8 -18.83 26.70 -10.14
C LEU A 8 -17.55 27.53 -9.84
N CYS A 9 -16.79 27.94 -10.87
CA CYS A 9 -15.71 28.91 -10.67
C CYS A 9 -16.25 30.35 -10.63
N HIS A 10 -16.55 30.88 -9.44
CA HIS A 10 -16.74 32.32 -9.22
C HIS A 10 -15.48 33.01 -8.66
N GLY A 11 -14.29 32.53 -9.03
CA GLY A 11 -13.04 33.23 -8.71
C GLY A 11 -11.78 32.49 -9.19
N PRO A 12 -10.66 33.21 -9.42
CA PRO A 12 -9.41 32.66 -9.96
C PRO A 12 -8.60 31.81 -8.96
N ILE A 13 -9.10 31.60 -7.73
CA ILE A 13 -8.37 30.95 -6.64
C ILE A 13 -9.26 29.90 -5.99
N ILE A 14 -8.87 28.63 -6.12
CA ILE A 14 -9.47 27.53 -5.37
C ILE A 14 -8.95 27.62 -3.93
N GLN A 15 -9.83 28.03 -3.00
CA GLN A 15 -9.53 28.03 -1.57
C GLN A 15 -9.81 26.65 -0.97
N LEU A 16 -9.09 26.26 0.09
CA LEU A 16 -9.25 24.96 0.77
C LEU A 16 -10.71 24.62 1.11
N LYS A 17 -11.53 25.65 1.40
CA LYS A 17 -12.96 25.55 1.73
C LYS A 17 -13.86 25.14 0.56
N HIS A 18 -13.35 25.21 -0.68
CA HIS A 18 -14.06 24.83 -1.90
C HIS A 18 -13.75 23.39 -2.33
N LEU A 19 -12.78 22.73 -1.67
CA LEU A 19 -12.52 21.33 -1.95
C LEU A 19 -13.53 20.44 -1.23
N PRO A 20 -13.96 19.33 -1.86
CA PRO A 20 -14.78 18.33 -1.20
C PRO A 20 -14.08 17.81 0.06
N LYS A 21 -14.89 17.49 1.08
CA LYS A 21 -14.40 17.08 2.41
C LYS A 21 -13.40 15.93 2.33
N GLU A 22 -13.56 15.00 1.38
CA GLU A 22 -12.62 13.90 1.12
C GLU A 22 -11.20 14.37 0.81
N VAL A 23 -11.04 15.44 0.03
CA VAL A 23 -9.71 15.96 -0.31
C VAL A 23 -9.11 16.69 0.89
N ILE A 24 -9.91 17.44 1.64
CA ILE A 24 -9.46 18.11 2.87
C ILE A 24 -8.99 17.08 3.90
N GLU A 25 -9.72 15.97 4.05
CA GLU A 25 -9.35 14.84 4.92
C GLU A 25 -8.07 14.13 4.44
N ALA A 26 -7.90 13.97 3.13
CA ALA A 26 -6.69 13.38 2.54
C ALA A 26 -5.45 14.26 2.79
N VAL A 27 -5.58 15.59 2.71
CA VAL A 27 -4.48 16.54 2.99
C VAL A 27 -4.12 16.57 4.48
N LYS A 28 -5.08 16.32 5.37
CA LYS A 28 -4.85 16.23 6.83
C LYS A 28 -4.15 14.94 7.26
N ARG A 29 -4.17 13.90 6.44
CA ARG A 29 -3.37 12.70 6.72
C ARG A 29 -1.92 13.07 6.48
N PRO A 30 -1.03 12.91 7.47
CA PRO A 30 0.38 13.08 7.22
C PRO A 30 0.75 12.14 6.09
N VAL A 31 1.29 12.69 5.00
CA VAL A 31 1.89 11.89 3.94
C VAL A 31 3.02 11.12 4.61
N GLN A 32 2.79 9.84 4.88
CA GLN A 32 3.84 8.94 5.36
C GLN A 32 4.77 8.73 4.18
N ILE A 33 5.81 9.55 4.10
CA ILE A 33 6.93 9.32 3.22
C ILE A 33 7.61 8.06 3.78
N PRO A 34 7.61 6.94 3.05
CA PRO A 34 8.25 5.72 3.53
C PRO A 34 9.74 6.02 3.76
N THR A 35 10.24 5.63 4.92
CA THR A 35 11.66 5.77 5.25
C THR A 35 12.52 4.91 4.31
N GLU A 36 13.81 5.23 4.15
CA GLU A 36 14.75 4.41 3.35
C GLU A 36 14.75 2.94 3.79
N LYS A 37 14.55 2.69 5.09
CA LYS A 37 14.43 1.34 5.66
C LYS A 37 13.18 0.60 5.19
N GLU A 38 12.05 1.30 5.01
CA GLU A 38 10.81 0.73 4.49
C GLU A 38 10.85 0.45 2.98
N LEU A 39 11.73 1.15 2.26
CA LEU A 39 12.00 0.94 0.83
C LEU A 39 13.08 -0.11 0.57
N SER A 40 13.71 -0.65 1.62
CA SER A 40 14.69 -1.72 1.47
C SER A 40 14.07 -2.97 0.85
N LEU A 41 14.88 -3.72 0.09
CA LEU A 41 14.44 -4.99 -0.52
C LEU A 41 13.91 -5.97 0.54
N GLU A 42 14.51 -5.98 1.74
CA GLU A 42 14.06 -6.83 2.86
C GLU A 42 12.68 -6.42 3.37
N ALA A 43 12.41 -5.12 3.51
CA ALA A 43 11.11 -4.61 3.95
C ALA A 43 10.01 -4.89 2.92
N LEU A 44 10.31 -4.69 1.63
CA LEU A 44 9.39 -5.00 0.54
C LEU A 44 9.11 -6.51 0.46
N GLU A 45 10.15 -7.33 0.59
CA GLU A 45 10.00 -8.79 0.63
C GLU A 45 9.15 -9.24 1.82
N LEU A 46 9.41 -8.72 3.02
CA LEU A 46 8.63 -9.01 4.21
C LEU A 46 7.16 -8.62 4.02
N LYS A 47 6.89 -7.44 3.44
CA LYS A 47 5.54 -6.98 3.14
C LYS A 47 4.84 -7.90 2.15
N ALA A 48 5.53 -8.32 1.08
CA ALA A 48 5.00 -9.27 0.10
C ALA A 48 4.64 -10.62 0.76
N ILE A 49 5.54 -11.16 1.58
CA ILE A 49 5.31 -12.42 2.31
C ILE A 49 4.10 -12.31 3.24
N LYS A 50 4.02 -11.25 4.06
CA LYS A 50 2.89 -11.01 4.96
C LYS A 50 1.57 -10.89 4.20
N THR A 51 1.57 -10.17 3.08
CA THR A 51 0.38 -9.94 2.26
C THR A 51 -0.13 -11.24 1.64
N ALA A 52 0.77 -12.03 1.05
CA ALA A 52 0.44 -13.34 0.48
C ALA A 52 -0.09 -14.31 1.56
N LEU A 53 0.55 -14.34 2.74
CA LEU A 53 0.07 -15.15 3.86
C LEU A 53 -1.32 -14.73 4.33
N GLN A 54 -1.58 -13.44 4.49
CA GLN A 54 -2.90 -12.94 4.89
C GLN A 54 -3.98 -13.27 3.85
N LYS A 55 -3.70 -13.02 2.57
CA LYS A 55 -4.61 -13.30 1.46
C LYS A 55 -4.99 -14.79 1.39
N HIS A 56 -4.03 -15.67 1.64
CA HIS A 56 -4.23 -17.12 1.64
C HIS A 56 -4.55 -17.70 3.03
N ARG A 57 -4.95 -16.87 4.00
CA ARG A 57 -5.32 -17.27 5.38
C ARG A 57 -4.27 -18.17 6.06
N GLY A 58 -2.99 -17.85 5.86
CA GLY A 58 -1.85 -18.60 6.41
C GLY A 58 -1.46 -19.86 5.62
N HIS A 59 -2.13 -20.16 4.50
CA HIS A 59 -1.83 -21.34 3.69
C HIS A 59 -0.51 -21.19 2.92
N ARG A 60 0.60 -21.57 3.57
CA ARG A 60 1.98 -21.38 3.10
C ARG A 60 2.23 -21.88 1.68
N GLY A 61 1.61 -22.99 1.26
CA GLY A 61 1.77 -23.50 -0.11
C GLY A 61 1.18 -22.58 -1.18
N ARG A 62 0.00 -22.00 -0.91
CA ARG A 62 -0.66 -21.08 -1.84
C ARG A 62 0.02 -19.71 -1.86
N ALA A 63 0.48 -19.25 -0.69
CA ALA A 63 1.30 -18.05 -0.59
C ALA A 63 2.62 -18.19 -1.37
N ALA A 64 3.30 -19.35 -1.28
CA ALA A 64 4.52 -19.62 -2.03
C ALA A 64 4.26 -19.63 -3.54
N GLN A 65 3.18 -20.28 -3.97
CA GLN A 65 2.75 -20.32 -5.37
C GLN A 65 2.44 -18.92 -5.93
N GLU A 66 1.72 -18.08 -5.16
CA GLU A 66 1.45 -16.70 -5.56
C GLU A 66 2.72 -15.85 -5.66
N LEU A 67 3.67 -16.05 -4.76
CA LEU A 67 4.96 -15.37 -4.77
C LEU A 67 5.93 -15.93 -5.82
N GLY A 68 5.58 -17.01 -6.53
CA GLY A 68 6.44 -17.65 -7.53
C GLY A 68 7.70 -18.28 -6.94
N ILE A 69 7.68 -18.64 -5.65
CA ILE A 69 8.82 -19.24 -4.94
C ILE A 69 8.48 -20.65 -4.44
N ASP A 70 9.50 -21.47 -4.25
CA ASP A 70 9.30 -22.77 -3.62
C ASP A 70 8.91 -22.63 -2.14
N LYS A 71 8.14 -23.59 -1.63
CA LYS A 71 7.67 -23.63 -0.24
C LYS A 71 8.82 -23.62 0.78
N SER A 72 9.94 -24.27 0.47
CA SER A 72 11.15 -24.25 1.31
C SER A 72 11.80 -22.85 1.37
N THR A 73 11.76 -22.11 0.26
CA THR A 73 12.25 -20.73 0.18
C THR A 73 11.38 -19.81 1.00
N LEU A 74 10.05 -19.94 0.90
CA LEU A 74 9.11 -19.20 1.76
C LEU A 74 9.39 -19.49 3.24
N TRP A 75 9.55 -20.76 3.62
CA TRP A 75 9.83 -21.13 5.00
C TRP A 75 11.13 -20.52 5.53
N ARG A 76 12.22 -20.57 4.77
CA ARG A 76 13.50 -19.96 5.13
C ARG A 76 13.37 -18.44 5.33
N LYS A 77 12.64 -17.76 4.43
CA LYS A 77 12.37 -16.32 4.54
C LYS A 77 11.51 -16.00 5.75
N MET A 78 10.46 -16.77 6.01
CA MET A 78 9.61 -16.62 7.20
C MET A 78 10.43 -16.76 8.49
N LYS A 79 11.35 -17.73 8.56
CA LYS A 79 12.25 -17.91 9.69
C LYS A 79 13.18 -16.70 9.87
N ARG A 80 13.79 -16.21 8.78
CA ARG A 80 14.67 -15.02 8.79
C ARG A 80 13.96 -13.78 9.32
N TYR A 81 12.68 -13.60 8.99
CA TYR A 81 11.88 -12.44 9.38
C TYR A 81 11.06 -12.62 10.67
N GLY A 82 11.23 -13.72 11.40
CA GLY A 82 10.52 -13.96 12.66
C GLY A 82 9.01 -14.14 12.51
N LEU A 83 8.56 -14.75 11.40
CA LEU A 83 7.16 -15.07 11.12
C LEU A 83 6.76 -16.50 11.54
N LEU A 84 7.67 -17.22 12.22
CA LEU A 84 7.51 -18.59 12.69
C LEU A 84 7.67 -18.67 14.20
#